data_AF-A0A931ZLN9-F1
#
_entry.id   AF-A0A931ZLN9-F1
#
_cell.length_a   1.000
_cell.length_b   1.000
_cell.length_c   1.000
_cell.angle_alpha   90.00
_cell.angle_beta   90.00
_cell.angle_gamma   90.00
#
_symmetry.space_group_name_H-M   'P 1'
#
loop_
_entity.id
_entity.type
_entity.pdbx_description
1 polymer ?
#
loop_
_entity_poly.entity_id
_entity_poly.type
_entity_poly.pdbx_seq_one_letter_code
_entity_poly.pdbx_strand_id
1 'polypeptide(L)'
;MPTKLSPDKAPRLAKSSLPASKRGEKVMVVAREELFKDGIWYGLKTKDIEKYTRLVARSYKFLPRGEVEDDPHWQQIIPYIIFENRGRYFLMHRKGDHTERRLANNYSLGIGGHINRGDIHGANIISWAKREFGEEVSYKGKYKAKFLGLLNDDSNEVGMVHVGLVILFSGDSGEIAVRGEHRSGELVSREDLKKHYRGMETWSRIVVDFLEGKGQSDKVTKSKSKKGTDSFSGILPDWIIAKYLDAGIIKIDPLPANWRENIDQVSMDFHLGGNIKLFRGGTYRFVDTRKGLPEDAMEDVQLKDGDPFILEPGAFAIASTKEILKLPADIVGRLEGKSSLARLGILVHSTAARFDPGWNGAPVLELGNLGPKPAILYCGMPICAFTFEKIAARVAMPYEGSRSDRYSGSRKAVASMVHRASAKTNKDGKRR
;
A
#
# COMPACT_ATOMS: atom_id res chain seq x y z
N MET A 1 37.63 -27.10 2.65
CA MET A 1 37.80 -25.89 3.48
C MET A 1 36.88 -24.81 2.94
N PRO A 2 35.83 -24.40 3.68
CA PRO A 2 34.91 -23.37 3.21
C PRO A 2 35.49 -21.98 3.55
N THR A 3 35.64 -21.15 2.53
CA THR A 3 36.06 -19.76 2.64
C THR A 3 34.97 -18.94 3.32
N LYS A 4 35.33 -18.33 4.46
CA LYS A 4 34.49 -17.33 5.16
C LYS A 4 34.35 -16.08 4.30
N LEU A 5 33.12 -15.73 3.93
CA LEU A 5 32.79 -14.40 3.41
C LEU A 5 32.82 -13.39 4.57
N SER A 6 33.54 -12.28 4.39
CA SER A 6 33.68 -11.20 5.38
C SER A 6 32.39 -10.36 5.50
N PRO A 7 32.02 -9.88 6.69
CA PRO A 7 30.77 -9.17 6.94
C PRO A 7 30.86 -7.66 6.72
N ASP A 8 31.37 -7.21 5.57
CA ASP A 8 31.46 -5.78 5.28
C ASP A 8 31.20 -5.48 3.79
N LYS A 9 29.93 -5.16 3.50
CA LYS A 9 29.44 -4.17 2.52
C LYS A 9 27.94 -4.38 2.31
N ALA A 10 27.15 -3.92 3.28
CA ALA A 10 25.77 -3.55 2.99
C ALA A 10 25.78 -2.44 1.91
N PRO A 11 24.88 -2.47 0.91
CA PRO A 11 24.78 -1.39 -0.06
C PRO A 11 24.45 -0.10 0.70
N ARG A 12 25.33 0.91 0.59
CA ARG A 12 25.07 2.24 1.16
C ARG A 12 23.85 2.82 0.46
N LEU A 13 22.75 2.97 1.21
CA LEU A 13 21.61 3.79 0.82
C LEU A 13 22.11 5.19 0.45
N ALA A 14 21.46 5.78 -0.56
CA ALA A 14 21.83 7.08 -1.10
C ALA A 14 21.98 8.12 0.03
N LYS A 15 23.03 8.94 -0.03
CA LYS A 15 23.30 9.99 0.96
C LYS A 15 22.08 10.91 1.09
N SER A 16 21.65 11.15 2.34
CA SER A 16 20.55 12.04 2.71
C SER A 16 20.57 13.34 1.90
N SER A 17 19.42 13.75 1.36
CA SER A 17 19.23 15.01 0.63
C SER A 17 19.25 16.26 1.53
N LEU A 18 19.55 16.10 2.83
CA LEU A 18 19.52 17.18 3.81
C LEU A 18 20.65 18.20 3.60
N PRO A 19 20.34 19.52 3.69
CA PRO A 19 21.34 20.58 3.66
C PRO A 19 22.36 20.41 4.79
N ALA A 20 23.61 20.83 4.53
CA ALA A 20 24.77 20.57 5.40
C ALA A 20 24.58 21.07 6.86
N SER A 21 23.77 22.12 7.07
CA SER A 21 23.42 22.66 8.39
C SER A 21 22.60 21.72 9.27
N LYS A 22 21.91 20.71 8.70
CA LYS A 22 21.02 19.78 9.42
C LYS A 22 21.63 18.41 9.72
N ARG A 23 22.88 18.15 9.32
CA ARG A 23 23.54 16.84 9.54
C ARG A 23 24.02 16.61 10.98
N GLY A 24 24.16 17.67 11.78
CA GLY A 24 24.58 17.59 13.18
C GLY A 24 23.43 17.62 14.20
N GLU A 25 22.19 17.88 13.75
CA GLU A 25 21.01 17.94 14.62
C GLU A 25 20.64 16.54 15.10
N LYS A 26 20.46 16.38 16.42
CA LYS A 26 20.03 15.10 17.02
C LYS A 26 18.59 15.21 17.49
N VAL A 27 17.72 14.43 16.88
CA VAL A 27 16.28 14.47 17.09
C VAL A 27 15.82 13.31 17.98
N MET A 28 14.79 13.55 18.78
CA MET A 28 14.16 12.52 19.60
C MET A 28 13.44 11.49 18.73
N VAL A 29 13.79 10.23 18.90
CA VAL A 29 13.19 9.10 18.20
C VAL A 29 12.78 7.98 19.16
N VAL A 30 11.82 7.17 18.76
CA VAL A 30 11.46 5.90 19.39
C VAL A 30 11.49 4.80 18.34
N ALA A 31 11.86 3.58 18.72
CA ALA A 31 11.83 2.45 17.79
C ALA A 31 10.39 2.17 17.33
N ARG A 32 10.20 2.03 16.02
CA ARG A 32 8.88 1.78 15.41
C ARG A 32 8.23 0.51 15.96
N GLU A 33 9.02 -0.55 16.10
CA GLU A 33 8.56 -1.84 16.65
C GLU A 33 8.03 -1.71 18.08
N GLU A 34 8.66 -0.89 18.92
CA GLU A 34 8.18 -0.64 20.28
C GLU A 34 6.91 0.21 20.27
N LEU A 35 6.86 1.26 19.45
CA LEU A 35 5.74 2.19 19.40
C LEU A 35 4.47 1.53 18.87
N PHE A 36 4.59 0.63 17.89
CA PHE A 36 3.46 -0.03 17.24
C PHE A 36 3.32 -1.51 17.61
N LYS A 37 3.90 -1.94 18.74
CA LYS A 37 3.83 -3.32 19.23
C LYS A 37 2.40 -3.87 19.31
N ASP A 38 1.43 -3.04 19.67
CA ASP A 38 0.02 -3.43 19.80
C ASP A 38 -0.80 -3.20 18.52
N GLY A 39 -0.13 -2.93 17.40
CA GLY A 39 -0.74 -2.64 16.10
C GLY A 39 -0.57 -1.18 15.68
N ILE A 40 -0.36 -1.03 14.37
CA ILE A 40 -0.28 0.27 13.69
C ILE A 40 -1.69 0.83 13.51
N TRP A 41 -1.86 2.14 13.71
CA TRP A 41 -3.11 2.85 13.44
C TRP A 41 -2.90 3.97 12.44
N TYR A 42 -3.98 4.43 11.80
CA TYR A 42 -3.98 5.62 10.97
C TYR A 42 -4.83 6.70 11.65
N GLY A 43 -4.36 7.94 11.65
CA GLY A 43 -5.08 9.07 12.24
C GLY A 43 -4.70 9.35 13.70
N LEU A 44 -5.58 10.05 14.42
CA LEU A 44 -5.35 10.45 15.82
C LEU A 44 -5.86 9.40 16.81
N LYS A 45 -4.95 8.75 17.52
CA LYS A 45 -5.25 7.83 18.63
C LYS A 45 -5.44 8.60 19.93
N THR A 46 -6.59 8.40 20.57
CA THR A 46 -6.99 9.15 21.78
C THR A 46 -7.24 8.29 23.01
N LYS A 47 -7.29 6.95 22.86
CA LYS A 47 -7.31 6.02 24.00
C LYS A 47 -5.91 5.51 24.34
N ASP A 48 -5.76 5.12 25.60
CA ASP A 48 -4.53 4.59 26.19
C ASP A 48 -3.31 5.51 25.99
N ILE A 49 -3.55 6.82 25.82
CA ILE A 49 -2.50 7.80 25.50
C ILE A 49 -1.38 7.81 26.54
N GLU A 50 -1.70 7.55 27.81
CA GLU A 50 -0.70 7.46 28.88
C GLU A 50 0.29 6.31 28.70
N LYS A 51 -0.12 5.21 28.06
CA LYS A 51 0.78 4.10 27.74
C LYS A 51 1.88 4.58 26.80
N TYR A 52 1.49 5.32 25.77
CA TYR A 52 2.40 5.83 24.75
C TYR A 52 3.26 6.97 25.27
N THR A 53 2.72 7.87 26.10
CA THR A 53 3.56 8.90 26.73
C THR A 53 4.60 8.30 27.66
N ARG A 54 4.25 7.26 28.44
CA ARG A 54 5.21 6.50 29.26
C ARG A 54 6.23 5.74 28.40
N LEU A 55 5.80 5.15 27.28
CA LEU A 55 6.70 4.48 26.35
C LEU A 55 7.72 5.46 25.77
N VAL A 56 7.27 6.60 25.24
CA VAL A 56 8.15 7.64 24.70
C VAL A 56 9.11 8.10 25.77
N ALA A 57 8.63 8.44 26.98
CA ALA A 57 9.47 8.89 28.08
C ALA A 57 10.53 7.86 28.53
N ARG A 58 10.27 6.56 28.36
CA ARG A 58 11.19 5.48 28.75
C ARG A 58 12.17 5.07 27.65
N SER A 59 11.71 5.05 26.41
CA SER A 59 12.41 4.40 25.29
C SER A 59 13.01 5.38 24.28
N TYR A 60 12.87 6.70 24.48
CA TYR A 60 13.40 7.66 23.52
C TYR A 60 14.93 7.59 23.40
N LYS A 61 15.42 7.89 22.19
CA LYS A 61 16.84 8.09 21.89
C LYS A 61 17.01 9.40 21.13
N PHE A 62 18.22 9.94 21.15
CA PHE A 62 18.60 11.07 20.32
C PHE A 62 19.55 10.60 19.23
N LEU A 63 19.06 10.54 17.99
CA LEU A 63 19.84 10.10 16.83
C LEU A 63 20.04 11.26 15.84
N PRO A 64 21.14 11.27 15.07
CA PRO A 64 21.34 12.27 14.04
C PRO A 64 20.19 12.25 13.03
N ARG A 65 19.59 13.41 12.78
CA ARG A 65 18.42 13.54 11.90
C ARG A 65 18.65 12.91 10.53
N GLY A 66 19.82 13.14 9.93
CA GLY A 66 20.15 12.57 8.62
C GLY A 66 20.33 11.06 8.56
N GLU A 67 20.43 10.38 9.71
CA GLU A 67 20.44 8.91 9.78
C GLU A 67 19.03 8.34 9.90
N VAL A 68 18.06 9.13 10.38
CA VAL A 68 16.70 8.68 10.67
C VAL A 68 15.61 9.30 9.79
N GLU A 69 15.96 10.28 8.95
CA GLU A 69 15.01 10.96 8.03
C GLU A 69 14.41 9.99 7.00
N ASP A 70 15.17 8.97 6.61
CA ASP A 70 14.77 7.98 5.59
C ASP A 70 14.70 6.55 6.17
N ASP A 71 14.79 6.39 7.49
CA ASP A 71 14.80 5.08 8.17
C ASP A 71 13.48 4.82 8.92
N PRO A 72 12.57 3.98 8.38
CA PRO A 72 11.29 3.68 9.02
C PRO A 72 11.43 2.85 10.31
N HIS A 73 12.60 2.33 10.66
CA HIS A 73 12.80 1.68 11.96
C HIS A 73 12.68 2.67 13.12
N TRP A 74 12.82 3.97 12.85
CA TRP A 74 12.71 5.03 13.83
C TRP A 74 11.48 5.90 13.59
N GLN A 75 10.86 6.33 14.69
CA GLN A 75 9.76 7.29 14.71
C GLN A 75 10.24 8.56 15.39
N GLN A 76 10.41 9.60 14.60
CA GLN A 76 10.77 10.93 15.06
C GLN A 76 9.56 11.55 15.76
N ILE A 77 9.76 11.97 17.01
CA ILE A 77 8.68 12.49 17.86
C ILE A 77 8.48 13.97 17.58
N ILE A 78 7.29 14.34 17.09
CA ILE A 78 6.95 15.71 16.71
C ILE A 78 5.85 16.25 17.64
N PRO A 79 6.12 17.21 18.55
CA PRO A 79 5.06 18.01 19.15
C PRO A 79 4.27 18.72 18.04
N TYR A 80 2.97 18.46 17.96
CA TYR A 80 2.10 19.01 16.92
C TYR A 80 0.98 19.82 17.58
N ILE A 81 1.17 21.14 17.62
CA ILE A 81 0.30 22.07 18.33
C ILE A 81 -0.79 22.59 17.41
N ILE A 82 -2.04 22.47 17.83
CA ILE A 82 -3.20 23.12 17.21
C ILE A 82 -3.59 24.28 18.10
N PHE A 83 -3.76 25.48 17.53
CA PHE A 83 -4.22 26.63 18.30
C PHE A 83 -5.70 26.93 18.00
N GLU A 84 -6.48 27.15 19.05
CA GLU A 84 -7.91 27.46 19.00
C GLU A 84 -8.23 28.67 19.88
N ASN A 85 -9.12 29.54 19.40
CA ASN A 85 -9.72 30.63 20.15
C ASN A 85 -11.19 30.81 19.76
N ARG A 86 -12.10 30.66 20.73
CA ARG A 86 -13.55 30.89 20.58
C ARG A 86 -14.15 30.19 19.36
N GLY A 87 -13.75 28.94 19.10
CA GLY A 87 -14.22 28.10 18.00
C GLY A 87 -13.55 28.36 16.65
N ARG A 88 -12.54 29.24 16.59
CA ARG A 88 -11.69 29.49 15.42
C ARG A 88 -10.33 28.84 15.61
N TYR A 89 -9.69 28.45 14.52
CA TYR A 89 -8.41 27.75 14.53
C TYR A 89 -7.35 28.53 13.78
N PHE A 90 -6.12 28.50 14.27
CA PHE A 90 -5.02 29.19 13.60
C PHE A 90 -4.53 28.36 12.41
N LEU A 91 -4.81 28.85 11.21
CA LEU A 91 -4.40 28.24 9.96
C LEU A 91 -3.21 29.00 9.39
N MET A 92 -2.11 28.31 9.17
CA MET A 92 -0.90 28.87 8.55
C MET A 92 -0.88 28.59 7.05
N HIS A 93 -0.28 29.51 6.31
CA HIS A 93 -0.05 29.40 4.88
C HIS A 93 1.39 29.79 4.54
N ARG A 94 2.08 28.98 3.72
CA ARG A 94 3.42 29.31 3.20
C ARG A 94 3.29 30.22 1.97
N LYS A 95 3.98 31.36 1.97
CA LYS A 95 4.12 32.19 0.76
C LYS A 95 5.07 31.46 -0.19
N GLY A 96 4.59 31.04 -1.36
CA GLY A 96 5.41 30.31 -2.32
C GLY A 96 6.49 31.20 -2.95
N ASP A 97 7.71 30.69 -3.07
CA ASP A 97 8.72 31.28 -3.96
C ASP A 97 8.37 30.96 -5.42
N HIS A 98 8.46 31.97 -6.29
CA HIS A 98 7.98 31.97 -7.67
C HIS A 98 8.68 30.98 -8.64
N THR A 99 9.55 30.09 -8.17
CA THR A 99 10.43 29.27 -9.05
C THR A 99 10.16 27.77 -9.08
N GLU A 100 9.24 27.21 -8.28
CA GLU A 100 8.96 25.76 -8.33
C GLU A 100 7.51 25.42 -8.71
N ARG A 101 7.35 24.76 -9.86
CA ARG A 101 6.13 24.11 -10.35
C ARG A 101 5.79 22.84 -9.54
N ARG A 102 5.75 22.93 -8.21
CA ARG A 102 5.17 21.93 -7.31
C ARG A 102 4.14 22.59 -6.39
N LEU A 103 2.99 22.92 -6.95
CA LEU A 103 1.80 23.30 -6.18
C LEU A 103 1.21 22.05 -5.51
N ALA A 104 1.53 21.78 -4.24
CA ALA A 104 0.74 20.88 -3.41
C ALA A 104 1.02 21.09 -1.90
N ASN A 105 0.01 21.55 -1.16
CA ASN A 105 -0.04 21.72 0.31
C ASN A 105 0.55 23.02 0.89
N ASN A 106 -0.08 24.16 0.58
CA ASN A 106 0.36 25.44 1.15
C ASN A 106 -0.22 25.74 2.53
N TYR A 107 -1.22 24.97 3.00
CA TYR A 107 -1.89 25.20 4.28
C TYR A 107 -1.48 24.18 5.35
N SER A 108 -1.21 24.67 6.55
CA SER A 108 -0.91 23.85 7.73
C SER A 108 -1.70 24.33 8.95
N LEU A 109 -2.41 23.42 9.59
CA LEU A 109 -3.21 23.67 10.80
C LEU A 109 -2.40 23.52 12.08
N GLY A 110 -1.32 22.74 12.03
CA GLY A 110 -0.50 22.47 13.20
C GLY A 110 0.89 23.08 13.10
N ILE A 111 1.37 23.53 14.24
CA ILE A 111 2.72 24.03 14.45
C ILE A 111 3.53 22.87 15.02
N GLY A 112 4.62 22.47 14.37
CA GLY A 112 5.42 21.36 14.85
C GLY A 112 6.85 21.37 14.34
N GLY A 113 7.72 20.77 15.14
CA GLY A 113 9.15 20.70 14.92
C GLY A 113 9.77 19.58 15.73
N HIS A 114 11.05 19.32 15.47
CA HIS A 114 11.79 18.25 16.13
C HIS A 114 12.16 18.61 17.57
N ILE A 115 12.18 17.61 18.45
CA ILE A 115 12.72 17.76 19.81
C ILE A 115 14.21 17.42 19.77
N ASN A 116 15.05 18.34 20.25
CA ASN A 116 16.49 18.21 20.33
C ASN A 116 16.96 17.94 21.77
N ARG A 117 18.20 17.48 21.93
CA ARG A 117 18.75 17.10 23.25
C ARG A 117 18.77 18.25 24.26
N GLY A 118 18.93 19.49 23.79
CA GLY A 118 18.91 20.69 24.63
C GLY A 118 17.52 21.03 25.21
N ASP A 119 16.46 20.39 24.72
CA ASP A 119 15.08 20.76 25.06
C ASP A 119 14.51 19.97 26.24
N ILE A 120 15.26 18.98 26.75
CA ILE A 120 14.82 18.07 27.82
C ILE A 120 14.76 18.78 29.19
N HIS A 121 15.20 20.04 29.30
CA HIS A 121 15.15 20.79 30.56
C HIS A 121 13.72 20.99 31.13
N GLY A 122 12.67 20.66 30.36
CA GLY A 122 11.29 20.54 30.84
C GLY A 122 10.80 19.08 30.88
N ALA A 123 10.23 18.66 32.01
CA ALA A 123 9.97 17.25 32.33
C ALA A 123 8.77 16.59 31.59
N ASN A 124 8.13 17.25 30.62
CA ASN A 124 6.97 16.67 29.93
C ASN A 124 6.73 17.17 28.50
N ILE A 125 5.87 16.46 27.78
CA ILE A 125 5.46 16.73 26.40
C ILE A 125 4.93 18.17 26.22
N ILE A 126 4.28 18.73 27.24
CA ILE A 126 3.70 20.07 27.18
C ILE A 126 4.80 21.15 27.18
N SER A 127 5.92 20.95 27.90
CA SER A 127 7.03 21.92 27.86
C SER A 127 7.66 22.03 26.47
N TRP A 128 7.82 20.91 25.77
CA TRP A 128 8.38 20.91 24.40
C TRP A 128 7.45 21.63 23.42
N ALA A 129 6.15 21.37 23.53
CA ALA A 129 5.15 22.04 22.71
C ALA A 129 5.08 23.55 22.95
N LYS A 130 5.25 24.00 24.21
CA LYS A 130 5.29 25.42 24.54
C LYS A 130 6.51 26.13 23.93
N ARG A 131 7.67 25.47 23.94
CA ARG A 131 8.88 25.99 23.29
C ARG A 131 8.65 26.13 21.78
N GLU A 132 8.22 25.05 21.12
CA GLU A 132 7.95 25.03 19.69
C GLU A 132 6.95 26.13 19.27
N PHE A 133 5.85 26.24 20.01
CA PHE A 133 4.87 27.30 19.82
C PHE A 133 5.49 28.70 19.98
N GLY A 134 6.36 28.87 20.97
CA GLY A 134 7.09 30.11 21.22
C GLY A 134 8.25 30.40 20.26
N GLU A 135 8.63 29.49 19.38
CA GLU A 135 9.62 29.75 18.32
C GLU A 135 8.92 30.24 17.05
N GLU A 136 7.84 29.57 16.66
CA GLU A 136 7.14 29.80 15.40
C GLU A 136 6.07 30.90 15.48
N VAL A 137 5.49 31.13 16.67
CA VAL A 137 4.29 31.98 16.82
C VAL A 137 4.48 33.04 17.90
N SER A 138 4.07 34.26 17.59
CA SER A 138 3.89 35.35 18.56
C SER A 138 2.43 35.37 19.02
N TYR A 139 2.20 35.16 20.30
CA TYR A 139 0.86 35.15 20.89
C TYR A 139 0.78 36.06 22.10
N LYS A 140 -0.24 36.93 22.16
CA LYS A 140 -0.51 37.82 23.30
C LYS A 140 -1.76 37.39 24.04
N GLY A 141 -1.59 36.63 25.11
CA GLY A 141 -2.68 36.15 25.95
C GLY A 141 -2.26 35.01 26.84
N LYS A 142 -3.23 34.40 27.52
CA LYS A 142 -3.05 33.14 28.25
C LYS A 142 -3.67 32.00 27.45
N TYR A 143 -3.07 30.82 27.54
CA TYR A 143 -3.60 29.63 26.89
C TYR A 143 -3.52 28.41 27.80
N LYS A 144 -4.42 27.46 27.57
CA LYS A 144 -4.40 26.13 28.20
C LYS A 144 -3.96 25.11 27.18
N ALA A 145 -3.06 24.19 27.59
CA ALA A 145 -2.61 23.09 26.76
C ALA A 145 -3.35 21.80 27.17
N LYS A 146 -3.91 21.09 26.19
CA LYS A 146 -4.53 19.78 26.36
C LYS A 146 -3.91 18.79 25.38
N PHE A 147 -3.29 17.73 25.88
CA PHE A 147 -2.85 16.63 25.03
C PHE A 147 -4.06 15.89 24.48
N LEU A 148 -4.17 15.79 23.15
CA LEU A 148 -5.29 15.17 22.47
C LEU A 148 -4.99 13.70 22.12
N GLY A 149 -3.77 13.38 21.72
CA GLY A 149 -3.42 12.02 21.32
C GLY A 149 -2.17 11.91 20.46
N LEU A 150 -1.96 10.72 19.90
CA LEU A 150 -0.86 10.42 19.00
C LEU A 150 -1.36 10.29 17.56
N LEU A 151 -0.78 11.06 16.65
CA LEU A 151 -1.09 11.04 15.22
C LEU A 151 -0.07 10.16 14.51
N ASN A 152 -0.56 9.15 13.80
CA ASN A 152 0.24 8.36 12.88
C ASN A 152 -0.33 8.45 11.45
N ASP A 153 0.57 8.51 10.45
CA ASP A 153 0.22 8.64 9.04
C ASP A 153 1.26 7.91 8.15
N ASP A 154 1.10 6.60 7.95
CA ASP A 154 2.00 5.85 7.06
C ASP A 154 1.66 6.01 5.57
N SER A 155 0.83 6.98 5.17
CA SER A 155 0.41 7.15 3.77
C SER A 155 1.45 7.82 2.86
N ASN A 156 2.54 8.34 3.43
CA ASN A 156 3.61 9.02 2.72
C ASN A 156 4.97 8.84 3.43
N GLU A 157 6.06 9.07 2.71
CA GLU A 157 7.44 8.84 3.18
C GLU A 157 7.77 9.62 4.46
N VAL A 158 7.35 10.89 4.56
CA VAL A 158 7.58 11.72 5.75
C VAL A 158 6.79 11.15 6.94
N GLY A 159 5.53 10.78 6.74
CA GLY A 159 4.70 10.23 7.80
C GLY A 159 5.17 8.84 8.28
N MET A 160 5.80 8.03 7.42
CA MET A 160 6.33 6.71 7.82
C MET A 160 7.44 6.79 8.88
N VAL A 161 8.12 7.92 9.01
CA VAL A 161 9.24 8.13 9.95
C VAL A 161 8.89 9.11 11.07
N HIS A 162 7.66 9.62 11.14
CA HIS A 162 7.24 10.63 12.12
C HIS A 162 5.97 10.24 12.86
N VAL A 163 5.92 10.53 14.16
CA VAL A 163 4.69 10.43 14.97
C VAL A 163 4.41 11.78 15.65
N GLY A 164 3.17 12.24 15.52
CA GLY A 164 2.73 13.51 16.06
C GLY A 164 2.18 13.38 17.48
N LEU A 165 2.71 14.15 18.44
CA LEU A 165 2.10 14.35 19.76
C LEU A 165 1.16 15.54 19.66
N VAL A 166 -0.12 15.29 19.40
CA VAL A 166 -1.10 16.33 19.10
C VAL A 166 -1.60 17.01 20.35
N ILE A 167 -1.44 18.33 20.43
CA ILE A 167 -1.76 19.13 21.61
C ILE A 167 -2.60 20.33 21.19
N LEU A 168 -3.75 20.52 21.84
CA LEU A 168 -4.60 21.67 21.64
C LEU A 168 -4.21 22.80 22.60
N PHE A 169 -3.86 23.95 22.06
CA PHE A 169 -3.69 25.21 22.79
C PHE A 169 -4.96 26.03 22.61
N SER A 170 -5.73 26.18 23.69
CA SER A 170 -6.91 27.07 23.71
C SER A 170 -6.52 28.40 24.34
N GLY A 171 -6.46 29.44 23.52
CA GLY A 171 -6.12 30.81 23.92
C GLY A 171 -7.33 31.65 24.31
N ASP A 172 -7.11 32.69 25.13
CA ASP A 172 -8.13 33.67 25.53
C ASP A 172 -8.23 34.88 24.59
N SER A 173 -7.14 35.19 23.88
CA SER A 173 -7.00 36.27 22.88
C SER A 173 -6.94 35.73 21.44
N GLY A 174 -7.35 36.56 20.48
CA GLY A 174 -7.19 36.33 19.05
C GLY A 174 -5.91 36.93 18.44
N GLU A 175 -5.08 37.59 19.25
CA GLU A 175 -3.82 38.19 18.81
C GLU A 175 -2.72 37.12 18.69
N ILE A 176 -2.71 36.44 17.54
CA ILE A 176 -1.75 35.40 17.17
C ILE A 176 -1.18 35.67 15.77
N ALA A 177 0.14 35.55 15.61
CA ALA A 177 0.83 35.74 14.33
C ALA A 177 2.05 34.82 14.21
N VAL A 178 2.40 34.43 12.98
CA VAL A 178 3.63 33.69 12.71
C VAL A 178 4.83 34.65 12.80
N ARG A 179 5.96 34.22 13.37
CA ARG A 179 7.16 35.06 13.54
C ARG A 179 8.02 35.20 12.28
N GLY A 180 7.93 34.27 11.33
CA GLY A 180 8.75 34.25 10.10
C GLY A 180 8.14 34.98 8.90
N GLU A 181 8.98 35.55 8.03
CA GLU A 181 8.56 36.37 6.88
C GLU A 181 7.90 35.57 5.74
N HIS A 182 8.24 34.27 5.62
CA HIS A 182 7.77 33.37 4.56
C HIS A 182 6.43 32.69 4.86
N ARG A 183 5.83 32.95 6.02
CA ARG A 183 4.57 32.34 6.45
C ARG A 183 3.60 33.42 6.91
N SER A 184 2.33 33.22 6.62
CA SER A 184 1.23 34.00 7.20
C SER A 184 0.32 33.06 7.98
N GLY A 185 -0.40 33.58 8.96
CA GLY A 185 -1.40 32.79 9.69
C GLY A 185 -2.60 33.65 10.06
N GLU A 186 -3.77 33.02 10.10
CA GLU A 186 -5.03 33.67 10.46
C GLU A 186 -5.93 32.73 11.26
N LEU A 187 -6.80 33.31 12.09
CA LEU A 187 -7.81 32.57 12.82
C LEU A 187 -9.05 32.38 11.95
N VAL A 188 -9.24 31.16 11.47
CA VAL A 188 -10.32 30.79 10.54
C VAL A 188 -11.43 30.03 11.24
N SER A 189 -12.65 30.11 10.71
CA SER A 189 -13.77 29.32 11.21
C SER A 189 -13.62 27.82 10.85
N ARG A 190 -14.40 26.96 11.50
CA ARG A 190 -14.51 25.54 11.11
C ARG A 190 -14.95 25.35 9.66
N GLU A 191 -15.80 26.25 9.15
CA GLU A 191 -16.28 26.18 7.77
C GLU A 191 -15.16 26.54 6.78
N ASP A 192 -14.35 27.54 7.12
CA ASP A 192 -13.22 27.96 6.29
C ASP A 192 -12.10 26.90 6.28
N LEU A 193 -11.87 26.17 7.38
CA LEU A 193 -10.98 25.00 7.37
C LEU A 193 -11.39 23.99 6.28
N LYS A 194 -12.69 23.77 6.07
CA LYS A 194 -13.19 22.84 5.03
C LYS A 194 -12.90 23.34 3.62
N LYS A 195 -12.97 24.66 3.41
CA LYS A 195 -12.65 25.28 2.10
C LYS A 195 -11.19 25.03 1.72
N HIS A 196 -10.29 25.07 2.70
CA HIS A 196 -8.86 24.85 2.49
C HIS A 196 -8.43 23.38 2.61
N TYR A 197 -9.33 22.46 3.01
CA TYR A 197 -9.03 21.05 3.30
C TYR A 197 -8.20 20.33 2.23
N ARG A 198 -8.52 20.54 0.94
CA ARG A 198 -7.80 19.87 -0.16
C ARG A 198 -6.37 20.38 -0.37
N GLY A 199 -6.06 21.58 0.10
CA GLY A 199 -4.73 22.20 0.02
C GLY A 199 -3.92 22.09 1.32
N MET A 200 -4.37 21.25 2.26
CA MET A 200 -3.70 21.03 3.54
C MET A 200 -2.74 19.83 3.51
N GLU A 201 -1.67 19.93 4.31
CA GLU A 201 -0.81 18.80 4.65
C GLU A 201 -1.63 17.61 5.22
N THR A 202 -1.13 16.37 5.08
CA THR A 202 -1.87 15.16 5.49
C THR A 202 -2.21 15.15 6.98
N TRP A 203 -1.28 15.54 7.87
CA TRP A 203 -1.52 15.66 9.31
C TRP A 203 -2.56 16.72 9.64
N SER A 204 -2.57 17.84 8.91
CA SER A 204 -3.59 18.88 9.07
C SER A 204 -4.97 18.36 8.74
N ARG A 205 -5.10 17.58 7.65
CA ARG A 205 -6.37 16.92 7.26
C ARG A 205 -6.85 15.93 8.32
N ILE A 206 -5.96 15.09 8.85
CA ILE A 206 -6.27 14.14 9.94
C ILE A 206 -6.82 14.87 11.17
N VAL A 207 -6.21 16.00 11.54
CA VAL A 207 -6.68 16.81 12.66
C VAL A 207 -8.04 17.43 12.37
N VAL A 208 -8.27 17.97 11.17
CA VAL A 208 -9.59 18.52 10.79
C VAL A 208 -10.67 17.43 10.89
N ASP A 209 -10.40 16.23 10.38
CA ASP A 209 -11.32 15.10 10.49
C ASP A 209 -11.63 14.75 11.95
N PHE A 210 -10.61 14.74 12.82
CA PHE A 210 -10.79 14.55 14.26
C PHE A 210 -11.67 15.66 14.89
N LEU A 211 -11.41 16.93 14.59
CA LEU A 211 -12.16 18.06 15.14
C LEU A 211 -13.63 18.08 14.70
N GLU A 212 -13.92 17.52 13.53
CA GLU A 212 -15.28 17.34 12.99
C GLU A 212 -15.99 16.10 13.53
N GLY A 213 -15.37 15.36 14.45
CA GLY A 213 -15.92 14.11 14.99
C GLY A 213 -15.92 12.96 13.96
N LYS A 214 -15.23 13.14 12.83
CA LYS A 214 -14.99 12.09 11.84
C LYS A 214 -13.79 11.26 12.27
N GLY A 215 -13.94 10.50 13.36
CA GLY A 215 -12.99 9.46 13.74
C GLY A 215 -12.55 9.46 15.21
N GLN A 216 -13.26 8.69 16.02
CA GLN A 216 -12.65 7.87 17.07
C GLN A 216 -13.11 6.44 16.85
N SER A 217 -12.26 5.60 16.26
CA SER A 217 -12.47 4.15 16.22
C SER A 217 -11.37 3.43 16.96
N ASP A 218 -11.37 3.53 18.28
CA ASP A 218 -10.73 2.52 19.11
C ASP A 218 -11.63 1.28 19.13
N LYS A 219 -11.51 0.47 18.09
CA LYS A 219 -11.99 -0.91 18.10
C LYS A 219 -10.78 -1.82 18.19
N VAL A 220 -10.49 -2.26 19.42
CA VAL A 220 -9.89 -3.58 19.64
C VAL A 220 -10.81 -4.57 18.92
N THR A 221 -10.34 -5.13 17.82
CA THR A 221 -11.15 -5.94 16.90
C THR A 221 -11.41 -7.33 17.48
N LYS A 222 -12.52 -7.45 18.24
CA LYS A 222 -13.36 -8.66 18.20
C LYS A 222 -14.56 -8.39 17.29
N SER A 223 -14.69 -9.23 16.28
CA SER A 223 -15.71 -9.34 15.23
C SER A 223 -17.09 -8.71 15.51
N LYS A 224 -17.53 -7.78 14.66
CA LYS A 224 -18.61 -7.99 13.67
C LYS A 224 -18.79 -6.74 12.77
N SER A 225 -18.92 -7.02 11.48
CA SER A 225 -18.79 -6.12 10.33
C SER A 225 -19.92 -5.11 10.16
N LYS A 226 -19.57 -3.84 9.93
CA LYS A 226 -20.17 -2.99 8.88
C LYS A 226 -19.06 -2.08 8.32
N LYS A 227 -18.68 -2.36 7.07
CA LYS A 227 -17.53 -1.81 6.33
C LYS A 227 -17.76 -0.34 5.95
N GLY A 228 -16.98 0.58 6.53
CA GLY A 228 -16.53 1.78 5.83
C GLY A 228 -15.20 1.45 5.18
N THR A 229 -15.11 1.59 3.86
CA THR A 229 -13.95 1.19 3.05
C THR A 229 -12.79 2.15 3.25
N ASP A 230 -11.65 1.64 3.71
CA ASP A 230 -10.35 2.31 3.62
C ASP A 230 -10.17 2.85 2.18
N SER A 231 -10.07 4.17 2.03
CA SER A 231 -10.06 4.86 0.73
C SER A 231 -8.66 4.90 0.12
N PHE A 232 -8.04 3.74 -0.01
CA PHE A 232 -6.79 3.60 -0.76
C PHE A 232 -7.08 2.83 -2.06
N SER A 233 -6.51 3.30 -3.17
CA SER A 233 -6.52 2.62 -4.46
C SER A 233 -5.10 2.58 -5.02
N GLY A 234 -4.72 1.48 -5.64
CA GLY A 234 -3.37 1.24 -6.15
C GLY A 234 -2.90 -0.18 -5.90
N ILE A 235 -1.66 -0.45 -6.30
CA ILE A 235 -1.02 -1.76 -6.14
C ILE A 235 -0.86 -2.05 -4.63
N LEU A 236 -1.20 -3.27 -4.22
CA LEU A 236 -1.10 -3.71 -2.84
C LEU A 236 0.37 -4.03 -2.49
N PRO A 237 0.95 -3.38 -1.47
CA PRO A 237 2.24 -3.81 -0.93
C PRO A 237 2.11 -5.13 -0.18
N ASP A 238 3.24 -5.80 0.01
CA ASP A 238 3.43 -7.06 0.77
C ASP A 238 2.55 -7.18 2.03
N TRP A 239 2.57 -6.20 2.92
CA TRP A 239 1.84 -6.23 4.18
C TRP A 239 0.31 -6.13 4.01
N ILE A 240 -0.17 -5.47 2.94
CA ILE A 240 -1.60 -5.46 2.59
C ILE A 240 -2.00 -6.78 1.95
N ILE A 241 -1.16 -7.34 1.06
CA ILE A 241 -1.39 -8.68 0.48
C ILE A 241 -1.55 -9.69 1.62
N ALA A 242 -0.62 -9.68 2.59
CA ALA A 242 -0.67 -10.54 3.76
C ALA A 242 -1.96 -10.33 4.57
N LYS A 243 -2.29 -9.07 4.90
CA LYS A 243 -3.53 -8.73 5.60
C LYS A 243 -4.79 -9.23 4.87
N TYR A 244 -4.81 -9.15 3.54
CA TYR A 244 -5.97 -9.55 2.73
C TYR A 244 -6.12 -11.06 2.63
N LEU A 245 -5.01 -11.80 2.60
CA LEU A 245 -5.01 -13.26 2.65
C LEU A 245 -5.43 -13.76 4.05
N ASP A 246 -4.87 -13.18 5.12
CA ASP A 246 -5.26 -13.49 6.50
C ASP A 246 -6.75 -13.25 6.75
N ALA A 247 -7.30 -12.15 6.21
CA ALA A 247 -8.71 -11.82 6.32
C ALA A 247 -9.61 -12.60 5.35
N GLY A 248 -9.05 -13.42 4.46
CA GLY A 248 -9.79 -14.16 3.43
C GLY A 248 -10.52 -13.26 2.43
N ILE A 249 -10.03 -12.03 2.22
CA ILE A 249 -10.54 -11.09 1.23
C ILE A 249 -10.09 -11.52 -0.16
N ILE A 250 -8.78 -11.72 -0.32
CA ILE A 250 -8.18 -12.48 -1.43
C ILE A 250 -8.09 -13.91 -0.93
N LYS A 251 -8.49 -14.89 -1.75
CA LYS A 251 -8.35 -16.30 -1.40
C LYS A 251 -7.52 -17.01 -2.45
N ILE A 252 -6.59 -17.81 -1.98
CA ILE A 252 -5.68 -18.64 -2.77
C ILE A 252 -5.79 -20.05 -2.18
N ASP A 253 -5.98 -21.06 -3.03
CA ASP A 253 -6.14 -22.44 -2.60
C ASP A 253 -5.44 -23.41 -3.57
N PRO A 254 -4.44 -24.19 -3.14
CA PRO A 254 -3.91 -24.27 -1.78
C PRO A 254 -3.08 -23.03 -1.40
N LEU A 255 -3.17 -22.62 -0.14
CA LEU A 255 -2.25 -21.65 0.47
C LEU A 255 -1.25 -22.45 1.34
N PRO A 256 0.06 -22.48 1.00
CA PRO A 256 1.04 -23.25 1.76
C PRO A 256 1.21 -22.70 3.18
N ALA A 257 1.61 -23.53 4.15
CA ALA A 257 1.71 -23.10 5.56
C ALA A 257 2.68 -21.91 5.76
N ASN A 258 3.76 -21.87 4.96
CA ASN A 258 4.76 -20.82 4.95
C ASN A 258 4.51 -19.74 3.87
N TRP A 259 3.26 -19.56 3.40
CA TRP A 259 2.93 -18.64 2.29
C TRP A 259 3.44 -17.21 2.43
N ARG A 260 3.70 -16.74 3.66
CA ARG A 260 4.29 -15.42 3.90
C ARG A 260 5.69 -15.27 3.30
N GLU A 261 6.44 -16.36 3.19
CA GLU A 261 7.76 -16.40 2.54
C GLU A 261 7.65 -16.28 1.02
N ASN A 262 6.46 -16.54 0.45
CA ASN A 262 6.19 -16.45 -0.98
C ASN A 262 5.67 -15.05 -1.38
N ILE A 263 5.68 -14.08 -0.45
CA ILE A 263 5.31 -12.69 -0.71
C ILE A 263 6.58 -11.86 -0.89
N ASP A 264 6.61 -11.16 -2.01
CA ASP A 264 7.58 -10.12 -2.34
C ASP A 264 6.94 -8.73 -2.14
N GLN A 265 7.72 -7.68 -2.39
CA GLN A 265 7.39 -6.29 -2.05
C GLN A 265 5.99 -5.83 -2.47
N VAL A 266 5.48 -6.33 -3.60
CA VAL A 266 4.15 -6.00 -4.16
C VAL A 266 3.47 -7.21 -4.83
N SER A 267 3.97 -8.42 -4.60
CA SER A 267 3.52 -9.61 -5.32
C SER A 267 3.56 -10.88 -4.49
N MET A 268 2.92 -11.93 -4.97
CA MET A 268 3.00 -13.26 -4.41
C MET A 268 3.22 -14.30 -5.52
N ASP A 269 4.14 -15.23 -5.28
CA ASP A 269 4.44 -16.30 -6.23
C ASP A 269 3.31 -17.33 -6.37
N PHE A 270 3.10 -17.79 -7.60
CA PHE A 270 2.19 -18.88 -7.97
C PHE A 270 2.98 -19.97 -8.70
N HIS A 271 2.51 -21.21 -8.60
CA HIS A 271 3.25 -22.39 -9.04
C HIS A 271 2.63 -23.03 -10.28
N LEU A 272 3.47 -23.66 -11.11
CA LEU A 272 3.01 -24.40 -12.28
C LEU A 272 2.16 -25.60 -11.84
N GLY A 273 0.92 -25.68 -12.33
CA GLY A 273 0.04 -26.83 -12.12
C GLY A 273 0.36 -27.99 -13.08
N GLY A 274 -0.14 -29.18 -12.75
CA GLY A 274 0.12 -30.40 -13.52
C GLY A 274 -0.74 -30.59 -14.77
N ASN A 275 -1.70 -29.70 -15.02
CA ASN A 275 -2.58 -29.81 -16.18
C ASN A 275 -2.11 -28.87 -17.30
N ILE A 276 -1.67 -29.46 -18.41
CA ILE A 276 -1.15 -28.76 -19.58
C ILE A 276 -1.92 -29.19 -20.82
N LYS A 277 -2.22 -28.24 -21.71
CA LYS A 277 -2.80 -28.46 -23.02
C LYS A 277 -1.81 -28.10 -24.12
N LEU A 278 -1.64 -29.03 -25.06
CA LEU A 278 -0.76 -28.88 -26.23
C LEU A 278 -1.60 -28.87 -27.50
N PHE A 279 -1.19 -28.08 -28.49
CA PHE A 279 -1.82 -28.11 -29.80
C PHE A 279 -1.42 -29.37 -30.57
N ARG A 280 -2.42 -30.04 -31.15
CA ARG A 280 -2.19 -31.20 -32.02
C ARG A 280 -2.01 -30.74 -33.47
N GLY A 281 -0.80 -30.85 -33.98
CA GLY A 281 -0.51 -30.60 -35.39
C GLY A 281 -1.38 -31.48 -36.32
N GLY A 282 -1.81 -30.92 -37.45
CA GLY A 282 -2.53 -31.65 -38.50
C GLY A 282 -4.04 -31.83 -38.29
N THR A 283 -4.59 -31.48 -37.12
CA THR A 283 -6.04 -31.55 -36.84
C THR A 283 -6.83 -30.38 -37.44
N TYR A 284 -6.16 -29.26 -37.73
CA TYR A 284 -6.74 -28.09 -38.37
C TYR A 284 -5.70 -27.38 -39.26
N ARG A 285 -6.17 -26.67 -40.28
CA ARG A 285 -5.31 -25.92 -41.21
C ARG A 285 -5.13 -24.45 -40.80
N PHE A 286 -6.12 -23.87 -40.14
CA PHE A 286 -6.13 -22.48 -39.67
C PHE A 286 -7.13 -22.33 -38.52
N VAL A 287 -7.02 -21.24 -37.75
CA VAL A 287 -7.95 -20.89 -36.67
C VAL A 287 -8.89 -19.79 -37.15
N ASP A 288 -10.18 -20.10 -37.28
CA ASP A 288 -11.24 -19.10 -37.47
C ASP A 288 -11.78 -18.66 -36.11
N THR A 289 -11.49 -17.43 -35.69
CA THR A 289 -11.86 -16.91 -34.38
C THR A 289 -13.36 -16.82 -34.13
N ARG A 290 -14.20 -16.87 -35.19
CA ARG A 290 -15.65 -16.93 -35.04
C ARG A 290 -16.15 -18.32 -34.65
N LYS A 291 -15.41 -19.36 -35.05
CA LYS A 291 -15.75 -20.76 -34.78
C LYS A 291 -14.99 -21.33 -33.58
N GLY A 292 -13.81 -20.77 -33.28
CA GLY A 292 -12.92 -21.28 -32.24
C GLY A 292 -12.10 -22.47 -32.74
N LEU A 293 -11.59 -23.26 -31.80
CA LEU A 293 -10.81 -24.45 -32.09
C LEU A 293 -11.73 -25.68 -32.23
N PRO A 294 -11.43 -26.63 -33.13
CA PRO A 294 -12.01 -27.97 -33.11
C PRO A 294 -11.80 -28.66 -31.75
N GLU A 295 -12.68 -29.58 -31.38
CA GLU A 295 -12.63 -30.27 -30.08
C GLU A 295 -11.35 -31.10 -29.90
N ASP A 296 -10.82 -31.66 -30.98
CA ASP A 296 -9.59 -32.47 -31.02
C ASP A 296 -8.32 -31.65 -31.31
N ALA A 297 -8.42 -30.31 -31.39
CA ALA A 297 -7.29 -29.44 -31.70
C ALA A 297 -6.21 -29.42 -30.62
N MET A 298 -6.54 -29.84 -29.41
CA MET A 298 -5.63 -29.89 -28.28
C MET A 298 -5.70 -31.22 -27.54
N GLU A 299 -4.59 -31.64 -26.97
CA GLU A 299 -4.50 -32.78 -26.05
C GLU A 299 -4.14 -32.33 -24.64
N ASP A 300 -4.59 -33.11 -23.65
CA ASP A 300 -4.31 -32.91 -22.24
C ASP A 300 -3.11 -33.76 -21.80
N VAL A 301 -2.13 -33.12 -21.18
CA VAL A 301 -1.02 -33.74 -20.48
C VAL A 301 -1.23 -33.55 -18.97
N GLN A 302 -1.19 -34.66 -18.22
CA GLN A 302 -1.24 -34.63 -16.76
C GLN A 302 0.14 -34.96 -16.19
N LEU A 303 0.68 -34.04 -15.40
CA LEU A 303 1.95 -34.15 -14.70
C LEU A 303 1.69 -34.14 -13.18
N LYS A 304 2.57 -34.80 -12.43
CA LYS A 304 2.62 -34.74 -10.97
C LYS A 304 3.64 -33.69 -10.52
N ASP A 305 3.53 -33.23 -9.29
CA ASP A 305 4.55 -32.35 -8.70
C ASP A 305 5.96 -32.96 -8.83
N GLY A 306 6.89 -32.18 -9.35
CA GLY A 306 8.27 -32.60 -9.64
C GLY A 306 8.48 -33.20 -11.04
N ASP A 307 7.42 -33.55 -11.78
CA ASP A 307 7.58 -34.06 -13.14
C ASP A 307 8.07 -32.94 -14.09
N PRO A 308 8.98 -33.25 -15.05
CA PRO A 308 9.47 -32.30 -16.02
C PRO A 308 8.49 -32.12 -17.19
N PHE A 309 8.30 -30.86 -17.60
CA PHE A 309 7.67 -30.45 -18.85
C PHE A 309 8.71 -29.78 -19.74
N ILE A 310 8.97 -30.34 -20.92
CA ILE A 310 9.93 -29.79 -21.88
C ILE A 310 9.19 -28.84 -22.82
N LEU A 311 9.50 -27.55 -22.75
CA LEU A 311 8.99 -26.53 -23.65
C LEU A 311 10.01 -26.24 -24.76
N GLU A 312 9.76 -26.78 -25.94
CA GLU A 312 10.63 -26.64 -27.11
C GLU A 312 10.71 -25.18 -27.61
N PRO A 313 11.83 -24.77 -28.25
CA PRO A 313 11.93 -23.47 -28.92
C PRO A 313 10.79 -23.22 -29.91
N GLY A 314 10.14 -22.06 -29.80
CA GLY A 314 8.99 -21.68 -30.62
C GLY A 314 7.69 -22.40 -30.28
N ALA A 315 7.68 -23.31 -29.29
CA ALA A 315 6.47 -23.98 -28.86
C ALA A 315 5.59 -23.08 -27.98
N PHE A 316 4.31 -23.41 -27.96
CA PHE A 316 3.30 -22.77 -27.14
C PHE A 316 2.44 -23.82 -26.45
N ALA A 317 2.21 -23.65 -25.15
CA ALA A 317 1.39 -24.53 -24.34
C ALA A 317 0.46 -23.72 -23.44
N ILE A 318 -0.74 -24.26 -23.18
CA ILE A 318 -1.65 -23.67 -22.20
C ILE A 318 -1.53 -24.49 -20.92
N ALA A 319 -1.16 -23.85 -19.81
CA ALA A 319 -1.13 -24.50 -18.50
C ALA A 319 -2.09 -23.79 -17.54
N SER A 320 -2.16 -24.27 -16.32
CA SER A 320 -2.82 -23.56 -15.22
C SER A 320 -1.89 -23.50 -14.03
N THR A 321 -2.06 -22.50 -13.17
CA THR A 321 -1.41 -22.50 -11.87
C THR A 321 -1.95 -23.62 -10.99
N LYS A 322 -1.14 -24.07 -10.03
CA LYS A 322 -1.58 -25.02 -9.01
C LYS A 322 -2.66 -24.41 -8.12
N GLU A 323 -2.56 -23.11 -7.87
CA GLU A 323 -3.47 -22.37 -7.01
C GLU A 323 -4.73 -21.91 -7.74
N ILE A 324 -5.83 -21.91 -7.00
CA ILE A 324 -7.10 -21.28 -7.34
C ILE A 324 -7.14 -19.89 -6.74
N LEU A 325 -7.27 -18.87 -7.59
CA LEU A 325 -7.40 -17.48 -7.17
C LEU A 325 -8.87 -17.09 -7.09
N LYS A 326 -9.28 -16.46 -5.98
CA LYS A 326 -10.57 -15.80 -5.85
C LYS A 326 -10.42 -14.37 -5.37
N LEU A 327 -10.98 -13.44 -6.15
CA LEU A 327 -10.88 -12.00 -5.94
C LEU A 327 -12.23 -11.39 -5.53
N PRO A 328 -12.24 -10.37 -4.65
CA PRO A 328 -13.44 -9.58 -4.39
C PRO A 328 -13.76 -8.64 -5.57
N ALA A 329 -14.94 -8.02 -5.54
CA ALA A 329 -15.41 -7.12 -6.60
C ALA A 329 -14.67 -5.76 -6.68
N ASP A 330 -13.64 -5.54 -5.88
CA ASP A 330 -12.84 -4.31 -5.86
C ASP A 330 -11.33 -4.56 -5.92
N ILE A 331 -10.91 -5.74 -6.38
CA ILE A 331 -9.49 -6.07 -6.59
C ILE A 331 -9.30 -6.61 -8.00
N VAL A 332 -8.32 -6.07 -8.70
CA VAL A 332 -7.79 -6.63 -9.95
C VAL A 332 -6.53 -7.41 -9.60
N GLY A 333 -6.39 -8.62 -10.15
CA GLY A 333 -5.12 -9.36 -10.14
C GLY A 333 -4.39 -9.15 -11.45
N ARG A 334 -3.06 -9.07 -11.43
CA ARG A 334 -2.24 -9.16 -12.64
C ARG A 334 -1.18 -10.24 -12.48
N LEU A 335 -1.12 -11.11 -13.47
CA LEU A 335 -0.10 -12.14 -13.59
C LEU A 335 1.13 -11.55 -14.27
N GLU A 336 2.24 -11.62 -13.57
CA GLU A 336 3.55 -11.17 -14.02
C GLU A 336 4.48 -12.37 -14.24
N GLY A 337 5.37 -12.26 -15.22
CA GLY A 337 6.47 -13.22 -15.37
C GLY A 337 7.54 -13.04 -14.31
N LYS A 338 8.30 -14.11 -14.03
CA LYS A 338 9.51 -14.00 -13.21
C LYS A 338 10.68 -13.56 -14.07
N SER A 339 11.45 -12.55 -13.63
CA SER A 339 12.59 -12.01 -14.40
C SER A 339 13.61 -13.10 -14.79
N SER A 340 13.85 -14.07 -13.89
CA SER A 340 14.76 -15.18 -14.15
C SER A 340 14.32 -16.07 -15.32
N LEU A 341 13.01 -16.32 -15.47
CA LEU A 341 12.46 -17.09 -16.58
C LEU A 341 12.42 -16.28 -17.88
N ALA A 342 12.06 -15.00 -17.79
CA ALA A 342 12.06 -14.10 -18.94
C ALA A 342 13.45 -13.99 -19.58
N ARG A 343 14.52 -13.99 -18.78
CA ARG A 343 15.92 -13.98 -19.27
C ARG A 343 16.34 -15.27 -19.99
N LEU A 344 15.57 -16.34 -19.87
CA LEU A 344 15.72 -17.59 -20.63
C LEU A 344 14.83 -17.62 -21.88
N GLY A 345 14.06 -16.57 -22.14
CA GLY A 345 13.10 -16.50 -23.23
C GLY A 345 11.74 -17.14 -22.91
N ILE A 346 11.47 -17.45 -21.64
CA ILE A 346 10.21 -18.09 -21.23
C ILE A 346 9.14 -17.04 -20.94
N LEU A 347 8.04 -17.14 -21.69
CA LEU A 347 6.82 -16.37 -21.50
C LEU A 347 5.84 -17.20 -20.67
N VAL A 348 5.09 -16.53 -19.78
CA VAL A 348 4.07 -17.19 -18.94
C VAL A 348 2.66 -16.71 -19.22
N HIS A 349 2.53 -15.60 -19.94
CA HIS A 349 1.27 -15.12 -20.50
C HIS A 349 1.52 -14.44 -21.84
N SER A 350 0.50 -14.40 -22.68
CA SER A 350 0.53 -13.75 -24.00
C SER A 350 -0.64 -12.78 -24.08
N THR A 351 -0.37 -11.49 -23.85
CA THR A 351 -1.30 -10.35 -23.97
C THR A 351 -2.43 -10.21 -22.92
N ALA A 352 -2.79 -11.25 -22.17
CA ALA A 352 -3.95 -11.25 -21.25
C ALA A 352 -3.59 -11.51 -19.78
N ALA A 353 -2.70 -10.71 -19.20
CA ALA A 353 -2.25 -10.84 -17.81
C ALA A 353 -3.28 -10.45 -16.72
N ARG A 354 -4.47 -9.99 -17.08
CA ARG A 354 -5.41 -9.31 -16.16
C ARG A 354 -6.51 -10.25 -15.68
N PHE A 355 -6.67 -10.33 -14.37
CA PHE A 355 -7.70 -11.07 -13.66
C PHE A 355 -8.71 -10.11 -13.04
N ASP A 356 -9.93 -10.15 -13.55
CA ASP A 356 -10.99 -9.18 -13.23
C ASP A 356 -11.49 -9.28 -11.78
N PRO A 357 -12.07 -8.18 -11.23
CA PRO A 357 -12.73 -8.23 -9.93
C PRO A 357 -13.88 -9.23 -9.92
N GLY A 358 -13.93 -10.08 -8.89
CA GLY A 358 -14.85 -11.21 -8.84
C GLY A 358 -14.37 -12.47 -9.57
N TRP A 359 -13.09 -12.53 -10.00
CA TRP A 359 -12.51 -13.77 -10.52
C TRP A 359 -12.60 -14.92 -9.49
N ASN A 360 -12.79 -16.15 -9.99
CA ASN A 360 -12.80 -17.38 -9.20
C ASN A 360 -12.33 -18.53 -10.11
N GLY A 361 -11.04 -18.88 -10.08
CA GLY A 361 -10.48 -19.82 -11.06
C GLY A 361 -8.99 -20.04 -10.85
N ALA A 362 -8.47 -21.16 -11.35
CA ALA A 362 -7.03 -21.31 -11.57
C ALA A 362 -6.61 -20.33 -12.67
N PRO A 363 -5.67 -19.40 -12.41
CA PRO A 363 -5.02 -18.67 -13.49
C PRO A 363 -4.52 -19.59 -14.61
N VAL A 364 -4.91 -19.27 -15.84
CA VAL A 364 -4.38 -19.92 -17.04
C VAL A 364 -3.06 -19.25 -17.41
N LEU A 365 -2.11 -20.07 -17.87
CA LEU A 365 -0.79 -19.66 -18.31
C LEU A 365 -0.68 -19.91 -19.82
N GLU A 366 -0.20 -18.92 -20.56
CA GLU A 366 0.19 -19.09 -21.96
C GLU A 366 1.71 -19.21 -22.04
N LEU A 367 2.20 -20.44 -21.86
CA LEU A 367 3.62 -20.74 -21.84
C LEU A 367 4.19 -20.69 -23.25
N GLY A 368 5.27 -19.94 -23.44
CA GLY A 368 5.99 -19.88 -24.71
C GLY A 368 7.50 -19.87 -24.49
N ASN A 369 8.26 -20.41 -25.44
CA ASN A 369 9.72 -20.37 -25.41
C ASN A 369 10.26 -19.63 -26.63
N LEU A 370 10.73 -18.40 -26.41
CA LEU A 370 11.43 -17.58 -27.41
C LEU A 370 12.95 -17.81 -27.40
N GLY A 371 13.46 -18.62 -26.45
CA GLY A 371 14.86 -18.98 -26.35
C GLY A 371 15.29 -19.98 -27.44
N PRO A 372 16.60 -20.09 -27.70
CA PRO A 372 17.14 -20.96 -28.75
C PRO A 372 17.28 -22.44 -28.33
N LYS A 373 16.92 -22.79 -27.09
CA LYS A 373 17.10 -24.14 -26.51
C LYS A 373 15.83 -24.60 -25.78
N PRO A 374 15.58 -25.92 -25.70
CA PRO A 374 14.48 -26.45 -24.90
C PRO A 374 14.63 -26.04 -23.44
N ALA A 375 13.52 -25.67 -22.81
CA ALA A 375 13.48 -25.35 -21.39
C ALA A 375 12.71 -26.42 -20.63
N ILE A 376 13.29 -26.89 -19.53
CA ILE A 376 12.65 -27.85 -18.64
C ILE A 376 11.96 -27.07 -17.52
N LEU A 377 10.63 -27.13 -17.49
CA LEU A 377 9.80 -26.54 -16.44
C LEU A 377 9.28 -27.69 -15.56
N TYR A 378 9.45 -27.58 -14.25
CA TYR A 378 8.99 -28.62 -13.33
C TYR A 378 7.60 -28.28 -12.80
N CYS A 379 6.68 -29.24 -12.85
CA CYS A 379 5.38 -29.07 -12.19
C CYS A 379 5.60 -28.79 -10.69
N GLY A 380 4.89 -27.80 -10.15
CA GLY A 380 5.04 -27.34 -8.78
C GLY A 380 6.15 -26.30 -8.57
N MET A 381 6.92 -25.91 -9.58
CA MET A 381 7.89 -24.81 -9.47
C MET A 381 7.20 -23.43 -9.44
N PRO A 382 7.76 -22.40 -8.79
CA PRO A 382 7.31 -21.02 -8.94
C PRO A 382 7.43 -20.59 -10.41
N ILE A 383 6.32 -20.25 -11.05
CA ILE A 383 6.27 -19.98 -12.49
C ILE A 383 5.94 -18.52 -12.79
N CYS A 384 5.09 -17.90 -11.99
CA CYS A 384 4.67 -16.51 -12.15
C CYS A 384 4.50 -15.84 -10.78
N ALA A 385 4.36 -14.53 -10.80
CA ALA A 385 4.04 -13.73 -9.62
C ALA A 385 2.73 -12.97 -9.87
N PHE A 386 1.90 -12.84 -8.85
CA PHE A 386 0.68 -12.05 -8.90
C PHE A 386 0.86 -10.74 -8.17
N THR A 387 0.60 -9.63 -8.85
CA THR A 387 0.34 -8.34 -8.22
C THR A 387 -1.17 -8.15 -8.05
N PHE A 388 -1.58 -7.38 -7.05
CA PHE A 388 -2.98 -7.08 -6.78
C PHE A 388 -3.17 -5.58 -6.73
N GLU A 389 -4.26 -5.07 -7.28
CA GLU A 389 -4.57 -3.65 -7.31
C GLU A 389 -5.96 -3.40 -6.72
N LYS A 390 -6.02 -2.53 -5.71
CA LYS A 390 -7.27 -1.99 -5.18
C LYS A 390 -7.79 -0.92 -6.11
N ILE A 391 -8.95 -1.15 -6.72
CA ILE A 391 -9.61 -0.15 -7.56
C ILE A 391 -10.44 0.82 -6.69
N ALA A 392 -10.67 2.02 -7.23
CA ALA A 392 -11.30 3.14 -6.51
C ALA A 392 -12.68 2.80 -5.90
N ALA A 393 -13.42 1.88 -6.51
CA ALA A 393 -14.71 1.40 -6.02
C ALA A 393 -14.99 -0.03 -6.52
N ARG A 394 -15.92 -0.72 -5.85
CA ARG A 394 -16.41 -2.03 -6.29
C ARG A 394 -17.06 -1.93 -7.67
N VAL A 395 -16.77 -2.90 -8.54
CA VAL A 395 -17.47 -3.01 -9.83
C VAL A 395 -18.92 -3.41 -9.63
N ALA A 396 -19.81 -2.85 -10.46
CA ALA A 396 -21.21 -3.26 -10.52
C ALA A 396 -21.38 -4.63 -11.21
N MET A 397 -20.42 -5.02 -12.06
CA MET A 397 -20.43 -6.27 -12.83
C MET A 397 -19.16 -7.07 -12.51
N PRO A 398 -19.18 -7.95 -11.49
CA PRO A 398 -18.09 -8.87 -11.19
C PRO A 398 -17.89 -9.87 -12.33
N TYR A 399 -16.68 -10.41 -12.50
CA TYR A 399 -16.37 -11.33 -13.59
C TYR A 399 -17.22 -12.60 -13.56
N GLU A 400 -17.21 -13.32 -12.43
CA GLU A 400 -18.01 -14.54 -12.23
C GLU A 400 -19.50 -14.24 -12.43
N GLY A 401 -20.12 -14.92 -13.39
CA GLY A 401 -21.52 -14.74 -13.77
C GLY A 401 -21.82 -13.53 -14.68
N SER A 402 -20.81 -12.77 -15.10
CA SER A 402 -21.00 -11.68 -16.07
C SER A 402 -21.23 -12.19 -17.50
N ARG A 403 -21.72 -11.31 -18.36
CA ARG A 403 -21.78 -11.56 -19.82
C ARG A 403 -20.42 -11.81 -20.48
N SER A 404 -19.33 -11.38 -19.84
CA SER A 404 -17.95 -11.59 -20.29
C SER A 404 -17.32 -12.84 -19.68
N ASP A 405 -18.00 -13.50 -18.75
CA ASP A 405 -17.51 -14.70 -18.10
C ASP A 405 -17.42 -15.85 -19.10
N ARG A 406 -16.19 -16.30 -19.32
CA ARG A 406 -15.95 -17.53 -20.07
C ARG A 406 -15.24 -18.55 -19.21
N TYR A 407 -14.39 -18.11 -18.29
CA TYR A 407 -13.36 -18.96 -17.68
C TYR A 407 -13.50 -19.07 -16.16
N SER A 408 -14.49 -18.43 -15.51
CA SER A 408 -14.68 -18.62 -14.08
C SER A 408 -15.03 -20.08 -13.75
N GLY A 409 -14.74 -20.50 -12.52
CA GLY A 409 -14.89 -21.87 -12.04
C GLY A 409 -13.82 -22.84 -12.54
N SER A 410 -13.00 -22.46 -13.53
CA SER A 410 -11.96 -23.34 -14.08
C SER A 410 -10.96 -23.76 -13.01
N ARG A 411 -10.60 -25.04 -13.00
CA ARG A 411 -9.62 -25.65 -12.08
C ARG A 411 -8.47 -26.34 -12.82
N LYS A 412 -8.45 -26.21 -14.15
CA LYS A 412 -7.53 -26.88 -15.09
C LYS A 412 -7.25 -25.90 -16.23
N ALA A 413 -6.27 -26.21 -17.07
CA ALA A 413 -6.06 -25.48 -18.31
C ALA A 413 -7.30 -25.61 -19.20
N VAL A 414 -7.82 -24.48 -19.69
CA VAL A 414 -9.00 -24.43 -20.55
C VAL A 414 -8.61 -23.81 -21.88
N ALA A 415 -9.06 -24.42 -22.98
CA ALA A 415 -8.84 -23.89 -24.31
C ALA A 415 -9.65 -22.61 -24.55
N SER A 416 -9.30 -21.88 -25.60
CA SER A 416 -9.97 -20.64 -25.97
C SER A 416 -11.47 -20.83 -26.23
N MET A 417 -12.29 -20.00 -25.59
CA MET A 417 -13.73 -19.89 -25.84
C MET A 417 -14.06 -18.66 -26.69
N VAL A 418 -13.16 -18.25 -27.59
CA VAL A 418 -13.33 -17.05 -28.44
C VAL A 418 -14.67 -17.01 -29.19
N HIS A 419 -15.16 -18.16 -29.65
CA HIS A 419 -16.42 -18.33 -30.37
C HIS A 419 -17.67 -17.93 -29.55
N ARG A 420 -17.60 -17.94 -28.22
CA ARG A 420 -18.71 -17.54 -27.34
C ARG A 420 -19.01 -16.03 -27.39
N ALA A 421 -18.23 -15.23 -28.11
CA ALA A 421 -18.39 -13.77 -28.22
C ALA A 421 -19.69 -13.30 -28.90
N SER A 422 -20.60 -14.20 -29.29
CA SER A 422 -21.61 -13.93 -30.32
C SER A 422 -23.05 -14.23 -29.92
N ALA A 423 -23.33 -14.81 -28.75
CA ALA A 423 -24.71 -15.04 -28.33
C ALA A 423 -25.32 -13.75 -27.74
N LYS A 424 -25.66 -12.79 -28.60
CA LYS A 424 -26.71 -11.83 -28.24
C LYS A 424 -27.98 -12.65 -28.02
N THR A 425 -28.35 -12.88 -26.76
CA THR A 425 -29.71 -13.26 -26.42
C THR A 425 -30.60 -12.11 -26.85
N ASN A 426 -31.11 -12.17 -28.08
CA ASN A 426 -32.23 -11.35 -28.48
C ASN A 426 -33.42 -11.78 -27.62
N LYS A 427 -34.22 -10.83 -27.15
CA LYS A 427 -35.39 -11.09 -26.28
C LYS A 427 -36.47 -11.97 -26.93
N ASP A 428 -36.32 -12.31 -28.20
CA ASP A 428 -37.20 -13.21 -28.93
C ASP A 428 -36.41 -14.47 -29.31
N GLY A 429 -36.68 -15.59 -28.61
CA GLY A 429 -35.96 -16.87 -28.72
C GLY A 429 -36.00 -17.55 -30.09
N LYS A 430 -35.39 -16.95 -31.11
CA LYS A 430 -35.08 -17.59 -32.39
C LYS A 430 -33.59 -17.44 -32.68
N ARG A 431 -32.89 -18.58 -32.67
CA ARG A 431 -31.51 -18.72 -33.14
C ARG A 431 -31.47 -18.46 -34.65
N ARG A 432 -30.50 -17.68 -35.12
CA ARG A 432 -30.00 -17.73 -36.50
C ARG A 432 -28.58 -18.26 -36.47
#